data_AF-A0A6I4HTB5-F1
#
_entry.id   AF-A0A6I4HTB5-F1
#
_cell.length_a   1.000
_cell.length_b   1.000
_cell.length_c   1.000
_cell.angle_alpha   90.00
_cell.angle_beta   90.00
_cell.angle_gamma   90.00
#
_symmetry.space_group_name_H-M   'P 1'
#
loop_
_entity.id
_entity.type
_entity.pdbx_description
1 polymer ?
#
loop_
_entity_poly.entity_id
_entity_poly.type
_entity_poly.pdbx_seq_one_letter_code
_entity_poly.pdbx_strand_id
1 'polypeptide(L)' 'MTQKFEIKNRFTQEVLFTCDVPEGMESGMIARHALESAIADDA' A
#
# COMPACT_ATOMS: atom_id res chain seq x y z
N MET A 1 -6.89 12.67 7.56
CA MET A 1 -6.03 12.98 6.40
C MET A 1 -5.57 11.65 5.81
N THR A 2 -4.65 11.62 4.85
CA THR A 2 -4.10 10.37 4.29
C THR A 2 -2.60 10.26 4.59
N GLN A 3 -2.09 9.04 4.66
CA GLN A 3 -0.67 8.72 4.79
C GLN A 3 -0.20 7.87 3.61
N LYS A 4 1.07 7.97 3.23
CA LYS A 4 1.64 7.10 2.21
C LYS A 4 1.95 5.72 2.78
N PHE A 5 1.69 4.69 1.98
CA PHE A 5 2.07 3.32 2.25
C PHE A 5 2.81 2.75 1.05
N GLU A 6 3.88 1.99 1.32
CA GLU A 6 4.74 1.39 0.30
C GLU A 6 4.66 -0.14 0.38
N ILE A 7 4.35 -0.78 -0.75
CA ILE A 7 4.58 -2.22 -0.90
C ILE A 7 6.02 -2.38 -1.38
N LYS A 8 6.83 -3.10 -0.61
CA LYS A 8 8.25 -3.34 -0.92
C LYS A 8 8.50 -4.79 -1.27
N ASN A 9 9.43 -5.01 -2.19
CA ASN A 9 10.02 -6.32 -2.38
C ASN A 9 10.72 -6.75 -1.10
N ARG A 10 10.38 -7.95 -0.60
CA ARG A 10 10.90 -8.48 0.66
C ARG A 10 12.43 -8.60 0.68
N PHE A 11 13.06 -8.88 -0.45
CA PHE A 11 14.48 -9.20 -0.54
C PHE A 11 15.34 -8.02 -0.99
N THR A 12 14.85 -7.23 -1.95
CA THR A 12 15.60 -6.08 -2.50
C THR A 12 15.26 -4.75 -1.82
N GLN A 13 14.18 -4.69 -1.03
CA GLN A 13 13.62 -3.46 -0.44
C GLN A 13 13.18 -2.41 -1.47
N GLU A 14 13.16 -2.77 -2.75
CA GLU A 14 12.64 -1.95 -3.83
C GLU A 14 11.14 -1.66 -3.60
N VAL A 15 10.73 -0.41 -3.83
CA VAL A 15 9.32 -0.02 -3.77
C VAL A 15 8.64 -0.51 -5.04
N LEU A 16 7.73 -1.47 -4.88
CA LEU A 16 6.94 -2.03 -5.98
C LEU A 16 5.72 -1.16 -6.26
N PHE A 17 5.14 -0.58 -5.21
CA PHE A 17 3.94 0.23 -5.30
C PHE A 17 3.85 1.24 -4.15
N THR A 18 3.23 2.39 -4.40
CA THR A 18 2.96 3.41 -3.38
C THR A 18 1.54 3.92 -3.53
N CYS A 19 0.78 3.95 -2.44
CA CYS A 19 -0.56 4.51 -2.42
C CYS A 19 -0.82 5.37 -1.18
N ASP A 20 -1.86 6.19 -1.26
CA ASP A 20 -2.42 6.90 -0.12
C ASP A 20 -3.42 6.01 0.64
N VAL A 21 -3.30 6.01 1.96
CA VAL A 21 -4.15 5.26 2.89
C VAL A 21 -4.81 6.23 3.87
N PRO A 22 -6.12 6.13 4.14
CA PRO A 22 -6.78 6.93 5.17
C PRO A 22 -6.13 6.77 6.55
N GLU A 23 -5.90 7.88 7.24
CA GLU A 23 -5.45 7.85 8.65
C GLU A 23 -6.49 7.14 9.53
N GLY A 24 -6.00 6.37 10.51
CA GLY A 24 -6.87 5.64 11.44
C GLY A 24 -7.47 4.34 10.86
N MET A 25 -7.11 3.98 9.62
CA MET A 25 -7.43 2.67 9.06
C MET A 25 -6.77 1.55 9.88
N GLU A 26 -7.53 0.52 10.21
CA GLU A 26 -7.01 -0.64 10.96
C GLU A 26 -5.84 -1.30 10.20
N SER A 27 -4.80 -1.70 10.91
CA SER A 27 -3.56 -2.24 10.32
C SER A 27 -3.80 -3.39 9.31
N GLY A 28 -4.75 -4.29 9.60
CA GLY A 28 -5.12 -5.38 8.68
C GLY A 28 -5.83 -4.89 7.41
N MET A 29 -6.51 -3.75 7.47
CA MET A 29 -7.18 -3.13 6.33
C MET A 29 -6.20 -2.34 5.44
N ILE A 30 -5.13 -1.79 6.01
CA ILE A 30 -4.08 -1.07 5.27
C ILE A 30 -3.47 -1.96 4.18
N ALA A 31 -3.10 -3.19 4.53
CA ALA A 31 -2.51 -4.15 3.58
C ALA A 31 -3.49 -4.54 2.47
N ARG A 32 -4.77 -4.72 2.79
CA ARG A 32 -5.82 -5.01 1.80
C ARG A 32 -6.02 -3.82 0.84
N HIS A 33 -6.17 -2.62 1.39
CA HIS A 33 -6.34 -1.39 0.61
C HIS A 33 -5.16 -1.16 -0.35
N ALA A 34 -3.92 -1.34 0.13
CA ALA A 34 -2.73 -1.20 -0.72
C ALA A 34 -2.69 -2.22 -1.86
N LEU A 35 -3.08 -3.47 -1.58
CA LEU A 35 -3.16 -4.52 -2.61
C LEU A 35 -4.26 -4.24 -3.64
N GLU A 36 -5.46 -3.87 -3.19
CA GLU A 36 -6.59 -3.52 -4.07
C GLU A 36 -6.27 -2.32 -4.95
N SER A 37 -5.58 -1.32 -4.40
CA SER A 37 -5.11 -0.15 -5.14
C SER A 37 -4.08 -0.53 -6.21
N ALA A 38 -3.11 -1.41 -5.89
CA ALA A 38 -2.13 -1.88 -6.86
C ALA A 38 -2.78 -2.62 -8.03
N ILE A 39 -3.77 -3.48 -7.75
CA ILE A 39 -4.53 -4.20 -8.80
C ILE A 39 -5.30 -3.22 -9.68
N ALA A 40 -5.92 -2.19 -9.10
CA ALA A 40 -6.65 -1.17 -9.86
C ALA A 40 -5.73 -0.35 -10.77
N ASP A 41 -4.47 -0.16 -10.37
CA ASP A 41 -3.44 0.58 -11.11
C ASP A 41 -2.65 -0.29 -12.11
N ASP A 42 -2.97 -1.59 -12.21
CA ASP A 42 -2.26 -2.58 -13.06
C ASP A 42 -0.74 -2.65 -12.75
N ALA A 43 -0.39 -2.58 -11.45
CA ALA A 43 0.97 -2.53 -10.92
C ALA A 43 1.52 -3.87 -10.40
#